data_AF-A0AAN6QYF8-F1
#
_entry.id   AF-A0AAN6QYF8-F1
#
_cell.length_a   1.000
_cell.length_b   1.000
_cell.length_c   1.000
_cell.angle_alpha   90.00
_cell.angle_beta   90.00
_cell.angle_gamma   90.00
#
_symmetry.space_group_name_H-M   'P 1'
#
loop_
_entity.id
_entity.type
_entity.pdbx_description
1 polymer ?
#
loop_
_entity_poly.entity_id
_entity_poly.type
_entity_poly.pdbx_seq_one_letter_code
_entity_poly.pdbx_strand_id
1 'polypeptide(L)'
;MSALRLASLLLLALTASAEHHMSRPRLAQRQSGNNNRPILISNWCTETIYPAILTQGGTGPSTTGYAAQPNTNLTVYVSSDWQGRVWGRTNCTFSSSGGGGSSCTTGDCGGLQACKGPGVPPATLAEFTLAGSQSQDFYDISLVDGYNLGLAIVLLPNGNSALQALDPSTTNPSCVASLNGFAASSSSYNPYANNQQFLGTSSSSPLPFESKQTASTLSSWCPWDLQTSPPLAPGDGVYPYPDGSISRPAFDPCISACSKYGDASYCCTGKYNGPNSCSPSYYSKAAKGVCPDAYSYAYDDQTSTFITPTGGGFQVVFCPGGRSTDIIASKGSGAIKHG
;
A
#
# COMPACT_ATOMS: atom_id res chain seq x y z
N MET A 1 11.42 45.43 -40.26
CA MET A 1 10.36 45.58 -39.24
C MET A 1 9.20 44.72 -39.75
N SER A 2 8.79 43.57 -39.21
CA SER A 2 9.04 42.88 -37.95
C SER A 2 8.99 41.37 -38.23
N ALA A 3 9.79 40.60 -37.49
CA ALA A 3 9.75 39.15 -37.47
C ALA A 3 8.58 38.67 -36.59
N LEU A 4 7.67 37.84 -37.12
CA LEU A 4 6.81 36.99 -36.30
C LEU A 4 7.37 35.56 -36.34
N ARG A 5 8.02 35.17 -35.25
CA ARG A 5 8.35 33.77 -34.97
C ARG A 5 7.07 33.08 -34.47
N LEU A 6 6.54 32.12 -35.22
CA LEU A 6 5.63 31.13 -34.66
C LEU A 6 6.45 30.22 -33.72
N ALA A 7 6.29 30.40 -32.41
CA ALA A 7 6.77 29.45 -31.43
C ALA A 7 5.70 28.34 -31.30
N SER A 8 5.98 27.17 -31.86
CA SER A 8 5.25 25.94 -31.58
C SER A 8 5.46 25.58 -30.11
N LEU A 9 4.45 25.82 -29.26
CA LEU A 9 4.38 25.17 -27.94
C LEU A 9 4.05 23.69 -28.18
N LEU A 10 5.09 22.86 -28.32
CA LEU A 10 4.97 21.44 -28.01
C LEU A 10 4.81 21.33 -26.49
N LEU A 11 3.58 21.11 -26.02
CA LEU A 11 3.36 20.54 -24.69
C LEU A 11 3.95 19.13 -24.71
N LEU A 12 5.20 18.99 -24.27
CA LEU A 12 5.67 17.71 -23.76
C LEU A 12 4.89 17.42 -22.49
N ALA A 13 3.83 16.63 -22.61
CA ALA A 13 3.29 15.89 -21.49
C ALA A 13 4.41 14.97 -20.99
N LEU A 14 5.14 15.44 -19.98
CA LEU A 14 6.01 14.60 -19.17
C LEU A 14 5.09 13.61 -18.45
N THR A 15 4.84 12.48 -19.09
CA THR A 15 4.36 11.29 -18.40
C THR A 15 5.47 10.91 -17.42
N ALA A 16 5.33 11.35 -16.17
CA ALA A 16 6.11 10.85 -15.06
C ALA A 16 5.73 9.37 -14.89
N SER A 17 6.39 8.51 -15.65
CA SER A 17 6.40 7.08 -15.42
C SER A 17 7.10 6.89 -14.08
N ALA A 18 6.35 6.72 -12.99
CA ALA A 18 6.90 6.17 -11.76
C ALA A 18 7.47 4.79 -12.11
N GLU A 19 8.79 4.72 -12.33
CA GLU A 19 9.50 3.49 -12.63
C GLU A 19 9.43 2.61 -11.36
N HIS A 20 8.48 1.69 -11.40
CA HIS A 20 8.24 0.59 -10.47
C HIS A 20 9.49 0.13 -9.71
N HIS A 21 9.45 0.21 -8.37
CA HIS A 21 10.52 -0.18 -7.44
C HIS A 21 10.79 -1.69 -7.33
N MET A 22 10.37 -2.48 -8.31
CA MET A 22 10.85 -3.84 -8.48
C MET A 22 11.83 -3.86 -9.65
N SER A 23 13.12 -3.74 -9.33
CA SER A 23 14.19 -4.03 -10.28
C SER A 23 14.00 -5.46 -10.77
N ARG A 24 13.55 -5.60 -12.02
CA ARG A 24 13.01 -6.83 -12.61
C ARG A 24 14.08 -7.93 -12.68
N PRO A 25 13.98 -9.03 -11.94
CA PRO A 25 14.68 -10.26 -12.30
C PRO A 25 13.97 -10.83 -13.54
N ARG A 26 14.73 -11.27 -14.56
CA ARG A 26 14.13 -12.01 -15.68
C ARG A 26 13.67 -13.37 -15.16
N LEU A 27 12.37 -13.58 -15.03
CA LEU A 27 11.80 -14.88 -14.66
C LEU A 27 11.90 -15.87 -15.82
N ALA A 28 12.30 -17.10 -15.50
CA ALA A 28 12.28 -18.23 -16.41
C ALA A 28 10.86 -18.81 -16.51
N GLN A 29 10.42 -19.11 -17.73
CA GLN A 29 9.07 -19.60 -17.99
C GLN A 29 8.97 -21.10 -17.68
N ARG A 30 8.03 -21.52 -16.81
CA ARG A 30 7.61 -22.93 -16.75
C ARG A 30 6.14 -23.10 -16.38
N GLN A 31 5.48 -24.01 -17.11
CA GLN A 31 4.04 -24.29 -17.10
C GLN A 31 3.60 -25.40 -16.13
N SER A 32 2.45 -25.16 -15.50
CA SER A 32 1.25 -26.01 -15.36
C SER A 32 1.08 -27.15 -14.33
N GLY A 33 0.21 -26.91 -13.34
CA GLY A 33 -0.68 -27.86 -12.65
C GLY A 33 -1.63 -27.14 -11.68
N ASN A 34 -2.88 -26.85 -12.10
CA ASN A 34 -3.87 -25.98 -11.41
C ASN A 34 -3.30 -24.63 -10.91
N ASN A 35 -2.92 -23.81 -11.89
CA ASN A 35 -2.00 -22.66 -11.82
C ASN A 35 -2.51 -21.39 -11.13
N ASN A 36 -3.64 -21.48 -10.45
CA ASN A 36 -4.38 -20.31 -10.03
C ASN A 36 -4.26 -20.11 -8.53
N ARG A 37 -3.49 -19.10 -8.13
CA ARG A 37 -3.28 -18.72 -6.73
C ARG A 37 -4.41 -17.78 -6.30
N PRO A 38 -5.07 -18.02 -5.16
CA PRO A 38 -6.15 -17.15 -4.73
C PRO A 38 -5.58 -15.88 -4.08
N ILE A 39 -6.15 -14.75 -4.48
CA ILE A 39 -6.05 -13.48 -3.77
C ILE A 39 -7.45 -13.17 -3.24
N LEU A 40 -7.65 -13.33 -1.94
CA LEU A 40 -8.89 -13.01 -1.25
C LEU A 40 -8.90 -11.53 -0.89
N ILE A 41 -9.84 -10.77 -1.43
CA ILE A 41 -9.95 -9.35 -1.13
C ILE A 41 -11.13 -9.13 -0.20
N SER A 42 -10.85 -8.57 0.98
CA SER A 42 -11.83 -8.38 2.05
C SER A 42 -12.04 -6.91 2.34
N ASN A 43 -13.29 -6.45 2.32
CA ASN A 43 -13.64 -5.12 2.79
C ASN A 43 -14.13 -5.20 4.24
N TRP A 44 -13.28 -4.82 5.20
CA TRP A 44 -13.68 -4.65 6.61
C TRP A 44 -13.94 -3.17 6.95
N CYS A 45 -13.91 -2.29 5.95
CA CYS A 45 -14.32 -0.91 6.12
C CYS A 45 -15.83 -0.84 6.42
N THR A 46 -16.25 0.20 7.13
CA THR A 46 -17.68 0.48 7.38
C THR A 46 -18.41 1.01 6.15
N GLU A 47 -17.65 1.42 5.13
CA GLU A 47 -18.14 2.01 3.90
C GLU A 47 -17.87 1.10 2.69
N THR A 48 -18.59 1.35 1.61
CA THR A 48 -18.25 0.76 0.30
C THR A 48 -16.91 1.32 -0.17
N ILE A 49 -15.99 0.43 -0.49
CA ILE A 49 -14.74 0.77 -1.19
C ILE A 49 -14.77 0.14 -2.58
N TYR A 50 -13.81 0.56 -3.42
CA TYR A 50 -13.67 0.00 -4.75
C TYR A 50 -12.27 -0.56 -4.92
N PRO A 51 -12.05 -1.84 -4.55
CA PRO A 51 -10.78 -2.49 -4.78
C PRO A 51 -10.42 -2.46 -6.26
N ALA A 52 -9.13 -2.41 -6.54
CA ALA A 52 -8.55 -2.40 -7.86
C ALA A 52 -7.31 -3.28 -7.89
N ILE A 53 -7.07 -3.88 -9.05
CA ILE A 53 -6.01 -4.86 -9.26
C ILE A 53 -5.29 -4.51 -10.55
N LEU A 54 -3.97 -4.41 -10.48
CA LEU A 54 -3.13 -4.24 -11.67
C LEU A 54 -2.16 -5.40 -11.77
N THR A 55 -2.10 -6.00 -12.94
CA THR A 55 -1.11 -7.03 -13.29
C THR A 55 0.06 -6.39 -14.03
N GLN A 56 1.27 -6.65 -13.56
CA GLN A 56 2.53 -6.19 -14.14
C GLN A 56 3.32 -7.35 -14.78
N GLY A 57 3.06 -8.59 -14.35
CA GLY A 57 3.65 -9.82 -14.91
C GLY A 57 2.78 -11.04 -14.60
N GLY A 58 2.95 -12.11 -15.38
CA GLY A 58 2.08 -13.28 -15.32
C GLY A 58 0.68 -13.02 -15.89
N THR A 59 -0.32 -13.76 -15.42
CA THR A 59 -1.74 -13.63 -15.79
C THR A 59 -2.57 -13.19 -14.58
N GLY A 60 -3.24 -12.05 -14.71
CA GLY A 60 -4.14 -11.51 -13.69
C GLY A 60 -5.57 -12.04 -13.77
N PRO A 61 -6.44 -11.61 -12.84
CA PRO A 61 -7.85 -11.98 -12.88
C PRO A 61 -8.59 -11.17 -13.95
N SER A 62 -9.77 -11.65 -14.35
CA SER A 62 -10.69 -10.90 -15.22
C SER A 62 -11.28 -9.66 -14.54
N THR A 63 -11.49 -9.71 -13.22
CA THR A 63 -11.96 -8.60 -12.41
C THR A 63 -10.79 -7.73 -11.98
N THR A 64 -10.62 -6.55 -12.58
CA THR A 64 -9.56 -5.59 -12.23
C THR A 64 -10.03 -4.41 -11.38
N GLY A 65 -11.34 -4.33 -11.11
CA GLY A 65 -11.90 -3.41 -10.13
C GLY A 65 -13.42 -3.54 -10.04
N TYR A 66 -13.95 -3.35 -8.83
CA TYR A 66 -15.36 -3.60 -8.50
C TYR A 66 -15.77 -2.82 -7.25
N ALA A 67 -17.07 -2.72 -6.99
CA ALA A 67 -17.60 -2.18 -5.73
C ALA A 67 -17.64 -3.28 -4.67
N ALA A 68 -16.98 -3.07 -3.54
CA ALA A 68 -17.01 -3.97 -2.40
C ALA A 68 -17.82 -3.35 -1.26
N GLN A 69 -18.99 -3.92 -0.97
CA GLN A 69 -19.81 -3.52 0.18
C GLN A 69 -19.11 -3.86 1.51
N PRO A 70 -19.44 -3.20 2.62
CA PRO A 70 -18.93 -3.56 3.95
C PRO A 70 -19.10 -5.05 4.24
N ASN A 71 -18.09 -5.65 4.86
CA ASN A 71 -18.06 -7.08 5.26
C ASN A 71 -18.19 -8.08 4.10
N THR A 72 -17.82 -7.69 2.89
CA THR A 72 -17.79 -8.59 1.74
C THR A 72 -16.38 -9.09 1.42
N ASN A 73 -16.35 -10.25 0.77
CA ASN A 73 -15.13 -10.91 0.34
C ASN A 73 -15.27 -11.28 -1.14
N LEU A 74 -14.21 -11.09 -1.92
CA LEU A 74 -14.10 -11.62 -3.28
C LEU A 74 -12.77 -12.33 -3.44
N THR A 75 -12.82 -13.62 -3.77
CA THR A 75 -11.63 -14.34 -4.21
C THR A 75 -11.43 -14.14 -5.70
N VAL A 76 -10.27 -13.63 -6.08
CA VAL A 76 -9.80 -13.65 -7.46
C VAL A 76 -8.64 -14.63 -7.60
N TYR A 77 -8.36 -15.06 -8.82
CA TYR A 77 -7.31 -16.02 -9.11
C TYR A 77 -6.29 -15.43 -10.08
N VAL A 78 -5.01 -15.65 -9.77
CA VAL A 78 -3.87 -15.18 -10.56
C VAL A 78 -2.94 -16.33 -10.90
N SER A 79 -2.11 -16.20 -11.92
CA SER A 79 -1.11 -17.24 -12.23
C SER A 79 -0.09 -17.42 -11.11
N SER A 80 0.59 -18.57 -11.10
CA SER A 80 1.60 -18.90 -10.09
C SER A 80 2.78 -17.93 -10.02
N ASP A 81 3.09 -17.27 -11.13
CA ASP A 81 4.18 -16.31 -11.34
C ASP A 81 3.69 -14.84 -11.36
N TRP A 82 2.47 -14.60 -10.87
CA TRP A 82 1.85 -13.29 -10.95
C TRP A 82 2.66 -12.21 -10.22
N GLN A 83 2.84 -11.09 -10.92
CA GLN A 83 3.38 -9.86 -10.36
C GLN A 83 2.31 -8.79 -10.51
N GLY A 84 1.98 -8.13 -9.40
CA GLY A 84 0.93 -7.14 -9.43
C GLY A 84 0.70 -6.49 -8.09
N ARG A 85 -0.34 -5.66 -8.06
CA ARG A 85 -0.71 -4.88 -6.90
C ARG A 85 -2.22 -4.77 -6.74
N VAL A 86 -2.64 -4.67 -5.49
CA VAL A 86 -4.03 -4.47 -5.07
C VAL A 86 -4.10 -3.20 -4.23
N TRP A 87 -5.08 -2.34 -4.51
CA TRP A 87 -5.34 -1.13 -3.72
C TRP A 87 -6.83 -0.84 -3.61
N GLY A 88 -7.21 -0.02 -2.64
CA GLY A 88 -8.60 0.39 -2.42
C GLY A 88 -8.81 1.82 -2.87
N ARG A 89 -9.97 2.08 -3.49
CA ARG A 89 -10.40 3.42 -3.89
C ARG A 89 -11.60 3.86 -3.08
N THR A 90 -11.66 5.15 -2.75
CA THR A 90 -12.70 5.70 -1.87
C THR A 90 -13.51 6.79 -2.54
N ASN A 91 -14.75 6.95 -2.07
CA ASN A 91 -15.69 7.97 -2.50
C ASN A 91 -15.83 8.02 -4.04
N CYS A 92 -16.12 6.86 -4.64
CA CYS A 92 -16.24 6.74 -6.09
C CYS A 92 -17.68 6.88 -6.59
N THR A 93 -17.84 7.61 -7.69
CA THR A 93 -19.06 7.65 -8.51
C THR A 93 -18.68 7.45 -9.97
N PHE A 94 -19.12 6.35 -10.58
CA PHE A 94 -18.82 6.03 -11.98
C PHE A 94 -19.94 6.51 -12.89
N SER A 95 -19.61 7.28 -13.92
CA SER A 95 -20.59 7.70 -14.93
C SER A 95 -21.00 6.51 -15.80
N SER A 96 -22.28 6.47 -16.19
CA SER A 96 -22.83 5.43 -17.09
C SER A 96 -22.23 5.48 -18.50
N SER A 97 -21.67 6.62 -18.91
CA SER A 97 -21.00 6.82 -20.20
C SER A 97 -19.57 6.26 -20.27
N GLY A 98 -18.97 5.91 -19.12
CA GLY A 98 -17.65 5.27 -19.03
C GLY A 98 -16.47 6.18 -19.40
N GLY A 99 -15.60 6.46 -18.43
CA GLY A 99 -14.29 7.10 -18.65
C GLY A 99 -14.33 8.60 -18.96
N GLY A 100 -13.55 9.38 -18.23
CA GLY A 100 -13.43 10.83 -18.38
C GLY A 100 -13.41 11.54 -17.03
N GLY A 101 -12.22 11.97 -16.59
CA GLY A 101 -12.02 12.59 -15.27
C GLY A 101 -11.82 11.57 -14.13
N SER A 102 -11.66 12.08 -12.90
CA SER A 102 -11.55 11.24 -11.69
C SER A 102 -12.94 10.80 -11.24
N SER A 103 -13.15 9.49 -11.10
CA SER A 103 -14.40 8.94 -10.56
C SER A 103 -14.30 8.72 -9.05
N CYS A 104 -13.10 8.55 -8.50
CA CYS A 104 -12.82 8.39 -7.08
C CYS A 104 -12.07 9.59 -6.49
N THR A 105 -12.22 9.83 -5.18
CA THR A 105 -11.41 10.84 -4.48
C THR A 105 -9.97 10.37 -4.26
N THR A 106 -9.76 9.08 -3.99
CA THR A 106 -8.42 8.50 -3.82
C THR A 106 -8.26 7.21 -4.63
N GLY A 107 -7.02 6.95 -5.08
CA GLY A 107 -6.66 5.73 -5.80
C GLY A 107 -7.33 5.58 -7.18
N ASP A 108 -7.95 6.63 -7.72
CA ASP A 108 -8.65 6.58 -9.01
C ASP A 108 -7.76 6.02 -10.13
N CYS A 109 -8.32 5.28 -11.09
CA CYS A 109 -7.53 4.65 -12.15
C CYS A 109 -7.99 5.11 -13.55
N GLY A 110 -8.19 6.41 -13.71
CA GLY A 110 -8.63 7.04 -14.95
C GLY A 110 -10.16 7.07 -15.10
N GLY A 111 -10.87 7.14 -13.98
CA GLY A 111 -12.33 7.16 -13.92
C GLY A 111 -13.01 5.82 -14.22
N LEU A 112 -12.25 4.73 -14.32
CA LEU A 112 -12.73 3.40 -14.68
C LEU A 112 -13.08 2.57 -13.44
N GLN A 113 -14.23 1.88 -13.44
CA GLN A 113 -14.51 0.91 -12.37
C GLN A 113 -13.57 -0.30 -12.47
N ALA A 114 -13.42 -0.87 -13.66
CA ALA A 114 -12.43 -1.90 -13.95
C ALA A 114 -11.12 -1.25 -14.41
N CYS A 115 -10.12 -1.22 -13.53
CA CYS A 115 -8.87 -0.52 -13.80
C CYS A 115 -8.08 -1.17 -14.94
N LYS A 116 -7.43 -0.34 -15.74
CA LYS A 116 -6.51 -0.76 -16.82
C LYS A 116 -5.06 -0.30 -16.60
N GLY A 117 -4.83 0.42 -15.52
CA GLY A 117 -3.55 1.05 -15.21
C GLY A 117 -3.40 1.28 -13.70
N PRO A 118 -2.30 1.96 -13.29
CA PRO A 118 -2.09 2.36 -11.90
C PRO A 118 -3.25 3.17 -11.34
N GLY A 119 -3.39 3.13 -10.00
CA GLY A 119 -4.14 4.15 -9.27
C GLY A 119 -3.35 5.47 -9.22
N VAL A 120 -4.08 6.57 -9.14
CA VAL A 120 -3.56 7.92 -8.89
C VAL A 120 -3.34 8.06 -7.38
N PRO A 121 -2.12 8.40 -6.93
CA PRO A 121 -1.81 8.69 -5.53
C PRO A 121 -2.76 9.74 -4.90
N PRO A 122 -3.08 9.63 -3.60
CA PRO A 122 -2.54 8.66 -2.67
C PRO A 122 -3.26 7.30 -2.72
N ALA A 123 -2.49 6.21 -2.65
CA ALA A 123 -3.01 4.86 -2.55
C ALA A 123 -2.07 3.96 -1.73
N THR A 124 -2.59 3.35 -0.67
CA THR A 124 -1.91 2.26 0.05
C THR A 124 -1.94 1.01 -0.83
N LEU A 125 -0.77 0.41 -1.10
CA LEU A 125 -0.64 -0.73 -1.99
C LEU A 125 -0.33 -2.02 -1.23
N ALA A 126 -0.94 -3.13 -1.65
CA ALA A 126 -0.41 -4.47 -1.42
C ALA A 126 0.29 -4.93 -2.70
N GLU A 127 1.59 -5.22 -2.64
CA GLU A 127 2.40 -5.60 -3.79
C GLU A 127 2.84 -7.05 -3.69
N PHE A 128 2.92 -7.73 -4.84
CA PHE A 128 3.25 -9.16 -4.91
C PHE A 128 4.18 -9.44 -6.10
N THR A 129 5.20 -10.26 -5.84
CA THR A 129 5.96 -11.03 -6.84
C THR A 129 5.91 -12.49 -6.46
N LEU A 130 5.05 -13.25 -7.13
CA LEU A 130 4.86 -14.66 -6.87
C LEU A 130 5.85 -15.51 -7.68
N ALA A 131 6.34 -16.59 -7.06
CA ALA A 131 7.34 -17.48 -7.65
C ALA A 131 8.54 -16.72 -8.27
N GLY A 132 9.04 -15.72 -7.53
CA GLY A 132 10.17 -14.88 -7.88
C GLY A 132 11.51 -15.63 -7.82
N SER A 133 12.57 -14.92 -7.42
CA SER A 133 13.88 -15.56 -7.26
C SER A 133 13.82 -16.72 -6.26
N GLN A 134 14.56 -17.80 -6.53
CA GLN A 134 14.64 -18.97 -5.65
C GLN A 134 13.28 -19.65 -5.37
N SER A 135 12.29 -19.48 -6.26
CA SER A 135 10.92 -20.01 -6.06
C SER A 135 10.26 -19.53 -4.77
N GLN A 136 10.54 -18.28 -4.41
CA GLN A 136 9.98 -17.60 -3.25
C GLN A 136 8.92 -16.59 -3.70
N ASP A 137 7.94 -16.33 -2.83
CA ASP A 137 7.02 -15.23 -2.99
C ASP A 137 7.53 -14.02 -2.20
N PHE A 138 7.45 -12.86 -2.82
CA PHE A 138 7.80 -11.58 -2.22
C PHE A 138 6.53 -10.74 -2.16
N TYR A 139 6.28 -10.12 -1.02
CA TYR A 139 5.13 -9.26 -0.85
C TYR A 139 5.38 -8.21 0.22
N ASP A 140 4.66 -7.11 0.10
CA ASP A 140 4.82 -5.97 0.99
C ASP A 140 3.59 -5.06 0.95
N ILE A 141 3.48 -4.24 2.01
CA ILE A 141 2.61 -3.08 2.01
C ILE A 141 3.46 -1.87 1.64
N SER A 142 2.99 -1.06 0.72
CA SER A 142 3.75 0.06 0.18
C SER A 142 2.96 1.36 0.28
N LEU A 143 3.61 2.35 0.90
CA LEU A 143 3.19 3.75 1.01
C LEU A 143 4.03 4.66 0.10
N VAL A 144 4.78 4.08 -0.85
CA VAL A 144 5.55 4.85 -1.82
C VAL A 144 4.63 5.76 -2.65
N ASP A 145 3.43 5.28 -2.95
CA ASP A 145 2.36 6.00 -3.66
C ASP A 145 1.37 6.68 -2.69
N GLY A 146 1.74 6.86 -1.42
CA GLY A 146 0.89 7.53 -0.43
C GLY A 146 0.08 6.58 0.44
N TYR A 147 -0.77 7.15 1.30
CA TYR A 147 -1.67 6.41 2.20
C TYR A 147 -3.11 6.91 2.03
N ASN A 148 -4.06 6.01 1.86
CA ASN A 148 -5.50 6.35 1.82
C ASN A 148 -6.40 5.40 2.63
N LEU A 149 -6.02 4.14 2.77
CA LEU A 149 -6.77 3.14 3.53
C LEU A 149 -5.81 2.29 4.35
N GLY A 150 -6.28 1.84 5.51
CA GLY A 150 -5.59 0.79 6.26
C GLY A 150 -5.60 -0.51 5.46
N LEU A 151 -4.51 -1.27 5.51
CA LEU A 151 -4.34 -2.48 4.73
C LEU A 151 -3.59 -3.54 5.54
N ALA A 152 -3.96 -4.80 5.38
CA ALA A 152 -3.16 -5.94 5.83
C ALA A 152 -3.03 -6.98 4.73
N ILE A 153 -1.93 -7.73 4.77
CA ILE A 153 -1.72 -8.92 3.95
C ILE A 153 -1.68 -10.12 4.90
N VAL A 154 -2.49 -11.14 4.62
CA VAL A 154 -2.54 -12.38 5.40
C VAL A 154 -2.17 -13.54 4.48
N LEU A 155 -1.15 -14.31 4.87
CA LEU A 155 -0.76 -15.51 4.15
C LEU A 155 -1.85 -16.58 4.25
N LEU A 156 -2.21 -17.18 3.11
CA LEU A 156 -3.13 -18.31 3.02
C LEU A 156 -2.35 -19.56 2.60
N PRO A 157 -2.05 -20.50 3.52
CA PRO A 157 -1.26 -21.68 3.18
C PRO A 157 -1.87 -22.59 2.12
N ASN A 158 -3.19 -22.61 1.94
CA ASN A 158 -3.92 -23.37 0.90
C ASN A 158 -3.50 -24.85 0.78
N GLY A 159 -3.32 -25.52 1.93
CA GLY A 159 -2.92 -26.93 1.97
C GLY A 159 -1.42 -27.18 1.78
N ASN A 160 -0.61 -26.15 1.58
CA ASN A 160 0.85 -26.26 1.54
C ASN A 160 1.40 -26.40 2.97
N SER A 161 1.95 -27.57 3.29
CA SER A 161 2.48 -27.88 4.61
C SER A 161 3.68 -27.03 5.02
N ALA A 162 4.54 -26.63 4.07
CA ALA A 162 5.67 -25.75 4.36
C ALA A 162 5.18 -24.36 4.80
N LEU A 163 4.09 -23.86 4.20
CA LEU A 163 3.46 -22.61 4.59
C LEU A 163 2.66 -22.71 5.89
N GLN A 164 2.02 -23.86 6.15
CA GLN A 164 1.31 -24.11 7.41
C GLN A 164 2.24 -24.16 8.62
N ALA A 165 3.51 -24.52 8.42
CA ALA A 165 4.52 -24.58 9.47
C ALA A 165 5.11 -23.21 9.83
N LEU A 166 4.85 -22.17 9.03
CA LEU A 166 5.33 -20.82 9.33
C LEU A 166 4.58 -20.21 10.51
N ASP A 167 5.28 -19.40 11.29
CA ASP A 167 4.64 -18.57 12.30
C ASP A 167 3.84 -17.45 11.61
N PRO A 168 2.50 -17.41 11.72
CA PRO A 168 1.71 -16.38 11.06
C PRO A 168 2.03 -14.96 11.58
N SER A 169 2.58 -14.84 12.78
CA SER A 169 3.00 -13.55 13.34
C SER A 169 4.34 -13.03 12.82
N THR A 170 4.96 -13.73 11.86
CA THR A 170 6.09 -13.22 11.05
C THR A 170 5.73 -12.95 9.60
N THR A 171 4.50 -13.24 9.17
CA THR A 171 4.11 -13.23 7.74
C THR A 171 2.95 -12.30 7.42
N ASN A 172 2.22 -11.79 8.41
CA ASN A 172 0.97 -11.06 8.19
C ASN A 172 1.08 -9.57 8.57
N PRO A 173 1.76 -8.73 7.77
CA PRO A 173 1.91 -7.30 8.08
C PRO A 173 0.58 -6.54 7.99
N SER A 174 0.46 -5.47 8.77
CA SER A 174 -0.62 -4.50 8.67
C SER A 174 -0.11 -3.05 8.79
N CYS A 175 -0.78 -2.15 8.08
CA CYS A 175 -0.57 -0.71 8.15
C CYS A 175 -1.90 -0.01 8.43
N VAL A 176 -2.00 0.63 9.59
CA VAL A 176 -3.21 1.30 10.08
C VAL A 176 -2.82 2.69 10.59
N ALA A 177 -2.76 3.66 9.69
CA ALA A 177 -2.32 5.03 9.96
C ALA A 177 -3.48 6.05 10.00
N SER A 178 -4.66 5.64 10.46
CA SER A 178 -5.86 6.51 10.53
C SER A 178 -6.79 6.17 11.69
N LEU A 179 -7.29 7.21 12.36
CA LEU A 179 -8.27 7.09 13.44
C LEU A 179 -9.70 6.83 12.96
N ASN A 180 -10.04 7.18 11.71
CA ASN A 180 -11.38 6.98 11.17
C ASN A 180 -11.64 5.50 10.87
N GLY A 181 -11.98 4.78 11.94
CA GLY A 181 -12.60 3.47 11.89
C GLY A 181 -11.72 2.29 12.31
N PHE A 182 -10.39 2.45 12.42
CA PHE A 182 -9.52 1.28 12.51
C PHE A 182 -8.36 1.39 13.49
N ALA A 183 -7.66 2.52 13.64
CA ALA A 183 -6.54 2.57 14.57
C ALA A 183 -6.95 2.51 16.05
N ALA A 184 -6.54 1.48 16.78
CA ALA A 184 -6.71 1.41 18.21
C ALA A 184 -5.78 2.42 18.90
N SER A 185 -6.35 3.46 19.50
CA SER A 185 -5.61 4.53 20.16
C SER A 185 -4.91 4.10 21.45
N SER A 186 -5.31 2.96 22.02
CA SER A 186 -4.65 2.39 23.20
C SER A 186 -3.41 1.60 22.83
N SER A 187 -2.31 1.84 23.55
CA SER A 187 -1.10 1.01 23.49
C SER A 187 -1.32 -0.41 23.99
N SER A 188 -2.44 -0.69 24.68
CA SER A 188 -2.84 -2.02 25.16
C SER A 188 -3.77 -2.78 24.21
N TYR A 189 -3.78 -2.41 22.92
CA TYR A 189 -4.59 -3.11 21.92
C TYR A 189 -4.31 -4.61 21.90
N ASN A 190 -5.35 -5.41 22.13
CA ASN A 190 -5.29 -6.87 22.10
C ASN A 190 -6.52 -7.42 21.37
N PRO A 191 -6.39 -7.87 20.11
CA PRO A 191 -7.50 -8.41 19.35
C PRO A 191 -7.82 -9.89 19.67
N TYR A 192 -7.05 -10.52 20.57
CA TYR A 192 -7.16 -11.95 20.87
C TYR A 192 -7.99 -12.25 22.13
N ALA A 193 -8.68 -11.25 22.68
CA ALA A 193 -9.60 -11.45 23.79
C ALA A 193 -10.66 -12.50 23.41
N ASN A 194 -11.11 -13.30 24.39
CA ASN A 194 -12.13 -14.33 24.17
C ASN A 194 -11.77 -15.37 23.09
N ASN A 195 -10.48 -15.69 22.93
CA ASN A 195 -9.97 -16.64 21.93
C ASN A 195 -10.27 -16.26 20.47
N GLN A 196 -10.49 -14.96 20.20
CA GLN A 196 -10.65 -14.47 18.84
C GLN A 196 -9.35 -14.60 18.05
N GLN A 197 -9.48 -14.90 16.76
CA GLN A 197 -8.38 -14.82 15.81
C GLN A 197 -8.38 -13.45 15.16
N PHE A 198 -7.20 -12.98 14.78
CA PHE A 198 -7.02 -11.70 14.11
C PHE A 198 -5.95 -11.81 13.04
N LEU A 199 -6.28 -11.44 11.80
CA LEU A 199 -5.35 -11.47 10.65
C LEU A 199 -4.55 -12.78 10.56
N GLY A 200 -5.23 -13.93 10.68
CA GLY A 200 -4.60 -15.26 10.59
C GLY A 200 -3.77 -15.68 11.81
N THR A 201 -3.80 -14.91 12.91
CA THR A 201 -3.08 -15.20 14.16
C THR A 201 -4.02 -15.38 15.35
N SER A 202 -3.49 -15.87 16.47
CA SER A 202 -4.22 -16.08 17.73
C SER A 202 -3.36 -15.63 18.92
N SER A 203 -3.91 -15.71 20.14
CA SER A 203 -3.16 -15.42 21.37
C SER A 203 -1.94 -16.32 21.59
N SER A 204 -1.84 -17.48 20.94
CA SER A 204 -0.67 -18.37 21.04
C SER A 204 0.49 -17.93 20.15
N SER A 205 0.21 -17.16 19.09
CA SER A 205 1.24 -16.54 18.25
C SER A 205 0.77 -15.16 17.79
N PRO A 206 0.75 -14.17 18.72
CA PRO A 206 0.15 -12.87 18.45
C PRO A 206 1.03 -12.02 17.53
N LEU A 207 0.40 -11.20 16.69
CA LEU A 207 1.09 -10.18 15.91
C LEU A 207 1.73 -9.15 16.85
N PRO A 208 3.02 -8.82 16.64
CA PRO A 208 3.62 -7.67 17.29
C PRO A 208 3.05 -6.38 16.69
N PHE A 209 2.55 -5.51 17.54
CA PHE A 209 2.01 -4.21 17.15
C PHE A 209 2.95 -3.09 17.60
N GLU A 210 3.01 -2.00 16.82
CA GLU A 210 3.67 -0.80 17.30
C GLU A 210 2.94 -0.27 18.55
N SER A 211 3.68 0.23 19.53
CA SER A 211 3.12 0.70 20.81
C SER A 211 3.35 2.20 21.05
N LYS A 212 3.97 2.89 20.09
CA LYS A 212 4.45 4.27 20.24
C LYS A 212 3.43 5.29 19.74
N GLN A 213 2.59 4.93 18.78
CA GLN A 213 1.62 5.84 18.21
C GLN A 213 0.45 6.07 19.17
N THR A 214 -0.02 7.32 19.23
CA THR A 214 -1.16 7.76 20.02
C THR A 214 -2.25 8.25 19.09
N ALA A 215 -3.44 8.52 19.62
CA ALA A 215 -4.48 9.19 18.83
C ALA A 215 -3.97 10.50 18.21
N SER A 216 -3.24 11.30 19.00
CA SER A 216 -2.69 12.59 18.54
C SER A 216 -1.68 12.44 17.41
N THR A 217 -0.77 11.45 17.49
CA THR A 217 0.22 11.25 16.42
C THR A 217 -0.42 10.66 15.17
N LEU A 218 -1.38 9.75 15.31
CA LEU A 218 -2.13 9.20 14.16
C LEU A 218 -3.02 10.22 13.45
N SER A 219 -3.51 11.26 14.14
CA SER A 219 -4.26 12.34 13.50
C SER A 219 -3.38 13.41 12.85
N SER A 220 -2.07 13.41 13.11
CA SER A 220 -1.17 14.50 12.69
C SER A 220 0.10 14.05 11.97
N TRP A 221 0.32 12.74 11.77
CA TRP A 221 1.53 12.22 11.13
C TRP A 221 1.71 12.69 9.69
N CYS A 222 0.61 12.89 8.95
CA CYS A 222 0.68 13.35 7.57
C CYS A 222 1.06 14.83 7.52
N PRO A 223 2.19 15.20 6.86
CA PRO A 223 2.56 16.60 6.67
C PRO A 223 1.48 17.39 5.94
N TRP A 224 1.31 18.65 6.33
CA TRP A 224 0.26 19.54 5.84
C TRP A 224 0.18 19.62 4.32
N ASP A 225 1.31 19.89 3.68
CA ASP A 225 1.47 20.05 2.23
C ASP A 225 1.16 18.77 1.44
N LEU A 226 1.12 17.63 2.13
CA LEU A 226 0.89 16.29 1.60
C LEU A 226 -0.51 15.76 1.88
N GLN A 227 -1.32 16.44 2.68
CA GLN A 227 -2.73 16.09 2.86
C GLN A 227 -3.51 16.36 1.56
N THR A 228 -4.52 15.56 1.27
CA THR A 228 -5.40 15.81 0.11
C THR A 228 -6.34 17.00 0.32
N SER A 229 -6.68 17.31 1.57
CA SER A 229 -7.54 18.44 1.94
C SER A 229 -6.91 19.25 3.09
N PRO A 230 -5.75 19.91 2.86
CA PRO A 230 -5.07 20.65 3.91
C PRO A 230 -5.93 21.82 4.41
N PRO A 231 -6.04 22.04 5.73
CA PRO A 231 -6.68 23.23 6.25
C PRO A 231 -6.01 24.51 5.75
N LEU A 232 -6.75 25.63 5.78
CA LEU A 232 -6.26 26.92 5.32
C LEU A 232 -4.97 27.30 6.07
N ALA A 233 -3.91 27.61 5.34
CA ALA A 233 -2.63 28.02 5.93
C ALA A 233 -2.83 29.27 6.81
N PRO A 234 -2.28 29.30 8.04
CA PRO A 234 -2.26 30.53 8.83
C PRO A 234 -1.32 31.57 8.20
N GLY A 235 -1.74 32.85 8.18
CA GLY A 235 -0.88 33.97 7.79
C GLY A 235 -0.41 33.96 6.33
N ASP A 236 0.90 34.13 6.10
CA ASP A 236 1.54 34.31 4.78
C ASP A 236 1.64 33.03 3.91
N GLY A 237 0.82 32.02 4.18
CA GLY A 237 0.81 30.76 3.41
C GLY A 237 1.90 29.75 3.80
N VAL A 238 2.56 29.93 4.95
CA VAL A 238 3.57 28.99 5.47
C VAL A 238 2.94 28.15 6.58
N TYR A 239 3.03 26.83 6.49
CA TYR A 239 2.63 25.90 7.56
C TYR A 239 3.80 25.69 8.54
N PRO A 240 3.79 26.28 9.76
CA PRO A 240 4.79 25.94 10.78
C PRO A 240 4.58 24.50 11.24
N TYR A 241 5.66 23.70 11.31
CA TYR A 241 5.63 22.34 11.84
C TYR A 241 6.58 22.20 13.03
N PRO A 242 6.16 21.59 14.17
CA PRO A 242 4.81 21.15 14.52
C PRO A 242 3.92 22.29 15.06
N ASP A 243 2.67 22.40 14.60
CA ASP A 243 1.68 23.39 15.04
C ASP A 243 0.56 22.75 15.88
N GLY A 244 0.83 22.52 17.16
CA GLY A 244 -0.10 21.83 18.07
C GLY A 244 -1.42 22.57 18.38
N SER A 245 -1.67 23.75 17.80
CA SER A 245 -2.85 24.58 18.08
C SER A 245 -3.93 24.53 16.99
N ILE A 246 -3.66 23.94 15.82
CA ILE A 246 -4.64 23.86 14.72
C ILE A 246 -5.29 22.47 14.72
N SER A 247 -6.63 22.44 14.81
CA SER A 247 -7.39 21.19 14.76
C SER A 247 -7.29 20.58 13.37
N ARG A 248 -6.91 19.30 13.31
CA ARG A 248 -6.81 18.51 12.08
C ARG A 248 -8.02 17.60 11.92
N PRO A 249 -8.46 17.32 10.68
CA PRO A 249 -9.41 16.23 10.46
C PRO A 249 -8.81 14.93 11.03
N ALA A 250 -9.65 14.09 11.64
CA ALA A 250 -9.21 12.83 12.25
C ALA A 250 -8.54 11.86 11.24
N PHE A 251 -8.78 12.09 9.95
CA PHE A 251 -8.12 11.41 8.84
C PHE A 251 -8.13 12.29 7.58
N ASP A 252 -6.97 12.41 6.94
CA ASP A 252 -6.81 12.91 5.57
C ASP A 252 -5.82 12.00 4.83
N PRO A 253 -6.17 11.45 3.65
CA PRO A 253 -5.24 10.73 2.81
C PRO A 253 -3.94 11.51 2.58
N CYS A 254 -2.81 10.81 2.61
CA CYS A 254 -1.49 11.41 2.59
C CYS A 254 -0.76 11.09 1.28
N ILE A 255 -0.53 12.11 0.47
CA ILE A 255 0.24 12.06 -0.78
C ILE A 255 1.72 11.87 -0.41
N SER A 256 2.43 10.95 -1.08
CA SER A 256 3.86 10.82 -0.86
C SER A 256 4.63 12.03 -1.41
N ALA A 257 5.82 12.31 -0.86
CA ALA A 257 6.66 13.41 -1.35
C ALA A 257 7.01 13.24 -2.84
N CYS A 258 7.25 12.02 -3.33
CA CYS A 258 7.46 11.77 -4.75
C CYS A 258 6.23 12.15 -5.58
N SER A 259 5.04 11.68 -5.17
CA SER A 259 3.79 11.95 -5.88
C SER A 259 3.43 13.44 -5.92
N LYS A 260 3.78 14.18 -4.85
CA LYS A 260 3.52 15.62 -4.75
C LYS A 260 4.45 16.45 -5.63
N TYR A 261 5.76 16.20 -5.54
CA TYR A 261 6.77 17.09 -6.10
C TYR A 261 7.38 16.60 -7.41
N GLY A 262 7.41 15.28 -7.64
CA GLY A 262 8.06 14.69 -8.80
C GLY A 262 9.59 14.83 -8.81
N ASP A 263 10.19 15.35 -7.74
CA ASP A 263 11.64 15.56 -7.67
C ASP A 263 12.41 14.24 -7.62
N ALA A 264 13.51 14.18 -8.36
CA ALA A 264 14.33 12.97 -8.48
C ALA A 264 14.85 12.45 -7.12
N SER A 265 15.05 13.32 -6.13
CA SER A 265 15.46 12.92 -4.78
C SER A 265 14.33 12.29 -3.97
N TYR A 266 13.07 12.65 -4.22
CA TYR A 266 11.92 12.03 -3.56
C TYR A 266 11.49 10.75 -4.27
N CYS A 267 11.58 10.72 -5.60
CA CYS A 267 11.24 9.57 -6.42
C CYS A 267 12.39 8.58 -6.61
N CYS A 268 13.58 8.91 -6.10
CA CYS A 268 14.79 8.10 -6.20
C CYS A 268 15.15 7.72 -7.65
N THR A 269 15.12 8.70 -8.55
CA THR A 269 15.44 8.51 -9.97
C THR A 269 16.75 9.21 -10.36
N GLY A 270 17.27 8.90 -11.55
CA GLY A 270 18.50 9.51 -12.06
C GLY A 270 19.69 9.26 -11.12
N LYS A 271 20.34 10.33 -10.64
CA LYS A 271 21.48 10.22 -9.71
C LYS A 271 21.11 9.67 -8.32
N TYR A 272 19.81 9.68 -7.98
CA TYR A 272 19.27 9.13 -6.74
C TYR A 272 18.76 7.69 -6.91
N ASN A 273 18.98 7.07 -8.07
CA ASN A 273 18.57 5.69 -8.37
C ASN A 273 19.53 4.66 -7.72
N GLY A 274 19.56 4.66 -6.38
CA GLY A 274 20.30 3.69 -5.60
C GLY A 274 20.08 3.85 -4.09
N PRO A 275 20.21 2.77 -3.30
CA PRO A 275 19.99 2.81 -1.85
C PRO A 275 20.98 3.70 -1.10
N ASN A 276 22.18 3.91 -1.67
CA ASN A 276 23.19 4.80 -1.08
C ASN A 276 23.06 6.25 -1.55
N SER A 277 22.24 6.52 -2.57
CA SER A 277 22.09 7.85 -3.15
C SER A 277 20.72 8.47 -2.89
N CYS A 278 19.67 7.67 -2.66
CA CYS A 278 18.38 8.17 -2.19
C CYS A 278 18.28 8.12 -0.66
N SER A 279 17.86 9.21 -0.05
CA SER A 279 17.68 9.29 1.41
C SER A 279 16.20 9.42 1.77
N PRO A 280 15.76 8.88 2.93
CA PRO A 280 14.38 9.02 3.38
C PRO A 280 13.96 10.48 3.50
N SER A 281 12.82 10.82 2.89
CA SER A 281 12.20 12.13 2.97
C SER A 281 11.50 12.37 4.32
N TYR A 282 11.03 13.60 4.57
CA TYR A 282 10.22 13.89 5.76
C TYR A 282 8.90 13.10 5.75
N TYR A 283 8.27 12.91 4.59
CA TYR A 283 7.14 12.01 4.41
C TYR A 283 7.51 10.57 4.78
N SER A 284 8.60 10.06 4.22
CA SER A 284 9.01 8.67 4.40
C SER A 284 9.27 8.35 5.86
N LYS A 285 9.95 9.26 6.57
CA LYS A 285 10.17 9.14 8.03
C LYS A 285 8.86 9.15 8.83
N ALA A 286 7.90 10.00 8.45
CA ALA A 286 6.60 10.05 9.10
C ALA A 286 5.78 8.77 8.84
N ALA A 287 5.70 8.33 7.58
CA ALA A 287 5.02 7.12 7.16
C ALA A 287 5.60 5.87 7.86
N LYS A 288 6.92 5.77 7.95
CA LYS A 288 7.59 4.66 8.66
C LYS A 288 7.29 4.64 10.15
N GLY A 289 7.09 5.82 10.75
CA GLY A 289 6.70 5.92 12.16
C GLY A 289 5.35 5.29 12.44
N VAL A 290 4.37 5.45 11.54
CA VAL A 290 3.00 4.94 11.70
C VAL A 290 2.78 3.55 11.10
N CYS A 291 3.59 3.13 10.12
CA CYS A 291 3.56 1.80 9.53
C CYS A 291 4.99 1.24 9.41
N PRO A 292 5.56 0.70 10.50
CA PRO A 292 6.94 0.22 10.53
C PRO A 292 7.24 -0.88 9.51
N ASP A 293 6.29 -1.80 9.30
CA ASP A 293 6.45 -2.93 8.38
C ASP A 293 6.17 -2.60 6.89
N ALA A 294 5.82 -1.35 6.57
CA ALA A 294 5.52 -0.93 5.20
C ALA A 294 6.69 -0.19 4.53
N TYR A 295 6.80 -0.29 3.21
CA TYR A 295 7.67 0.58 2.41
C TYR A 295 7.20 2.02 2.50
N SER A 296 8.08 2.92 2.92
CA SER A 296 7.80 4.36 3.01
C SER A 296 8.39 5.19 1.85
N TYR A 297 9.29 4.60 1.07
CA TYR A 297 9.84 5.11 -0.19
C TYR A 297 10.55 4.01 -0.99
N ALA A 298 10.94 4.34 -2.21
CA ALA A 298 11.63 3.49 -3.18
C ALA A 298 12.71 2.54 -2.65
N TYR A 299 13.59 3.06 -1.80
CA TYR A 299 14.73 2.35 -1.24
C TYR A 299 14.63 2.26 0.27
N ASP A 300 13.39 2.25 0.79
CA ASP A 300 13.19 1.82 2.15
C ASP A 300 13.86 0.47 2.34
N ASP A 301 14.33 0.24 3.56
CA ASP A 301 15.25 -0.85 3.84
C ASP A 301 14.80 -2.15 3.16
N GLN A 302 15.78 -2.94 2.66
CA GLN A 302 15.53 -4.28 2.09
C GLN A 302 14.95 -5.28 3.12
N THR A 303 14.51 -4.78 4.27
CA THR A 303 13.91 -5.51 5.38
C THR A 303 12.40 -5.34 5.46
N SER A 304 11.77 -4.54 4.58
CA SER A 304 10.31 -4.39 4.52
C SER A 304 9.62 -5.31 3.52
N THR A 305 10.39 -6.14 2.79
CA THR A 305 9.85 -7.21 1.93
C THR A 305 9.72 -8.51 2.72
N PHE A 306 8.51 -9.04 2.80
CA PHE A 306 8.23 -10.36 3.35
C PHE A 306 8.46 -11.44 2.30
N ILE A 307 9.06 -12.56 2.72
CA ILE A 307 9.44 -13.65 1.81
C ILE A 307 8.90 -14.96 2.36
N THR A 308 8.22 -15.73 1.51
CA THR A 308 7.74 -17.09 1.83
C THR A 308 8.07 -18.09 0.73
N PRO A 309 8.08 -19.41 1.02
CA PRO A 309 8.10 -20.42 -0.04
C PRO A 309 6.89 -20.26 -0.98
N THR A 310 7.04 -20.56 -2.27
CA THR A 310 5.89 -20.43 -3.18
C THR A 310 4.82 -21.50 -2.97
N GLY A 311 3.59 -21.21 -3.41
CA GLY A 311 2.50 -22.20 -3.54
C GLY A 311 1.25 -21.93 -2.68
N GLY A 312 1.25 -20.87 -1.87
CA GLY A 312 0.08 -20.45 -1.11
C GLY A 312 -0.84 -19.48 -1.87
N GLY A 313 -1.65 -18.73 -1.14
CA GLY A 313 -2.35 -17.55 -1.63
C GLY A 313 -2.25 -16.45 -0.59
N PHE A 314 -2.95 -15.35 -0.81
CA PHE A 314 -2.94 -14.22 0.10
C PHE A 314 -4.35 -13.67 0.28
N GLN A 315 -4.59 -13.05 1.42
CA GLN A 315 -5.74 -12.22 1.66
C GLN A 315 -5.28 -10.77 1.82
N VAL A 316 -5.87 -9.86 1.05
CA VAL A 316 -5.72 -8.41 1.21
C VAL A 316 -6.94 -7.93 1.99
N VAL A 317 -6.71 -7.45 3.21
CA VAL A 317 -7.76 -6.93 4.09
C VAL A 317 -7.70 -5.42 4.09
N PHE A 318 -8.73 -4.77 3.56
CA PHE A 318 -8.91 -3.34 3.72
C PHE A 318 -9.54 -3.02 5.06
N CYS A 319 -9.02 -1.98 5.71
CA CYS A 319 -9.45 -1.55 7.02
C CYS A 319 -9.39 -2.67 8.08
N PRO A 320 -8.21 -3.26 8.32
CA PRO A 320 -8.08 -4.41 9.21
C PRO A 320 -8.40 -4.10 10.68
N GLY A 321 -8.51 -2.82 11.06
CA GLY A 321 -8.62 -2.43 12.46
C GLY A 321 -7.30 -2.56 13.20
N GLY A 322 -7.32 -2.21 14.49
CA GLY A 322 -6.18 -2.42 15.37
C GLY A 322 -5.04 -1.45 15.17
N ARG A 323 -3.80 -1.94 15.25
CA ARG A 323 -2.59 -1.13 15.13
C ARG A 323 -1.75 -1.67 13.99
N SER A 324 -0.88 -0.83 13.44
CA SER A 324 0.14 -1.29 12.49
C SER A 324 1.03 -2.33 13.16
N THR A 325 1.44 -3.33 12.40
CA THR A 325 2.40 -4.31 12.90
C THR A 325 3.81 -3.70 13.00
N ASP A 326 4.61 -4.26 13.90
CA ASP A 326 6.03 -3.95 14.09
C ASP A 326 6.85 -5.24 14.10
N ILE A 327 6.58 -6.14 13.16
CA ILE A 327 7.18 -7.47 13.03
C ILE A 327 8.69 -7.34 12.87
N ILE A 328 9.14 -6.44 12.01
CA ILE A 328 10.57 -6.31 11.68
C ILE A 328 11.35 -5.87 12.92
N ALA A 329 10.90 -4.85 13.64
CA ALA A 329 11.62 -4.39 14.83
C ALA A 329 11.49 -5.37 16.01
N SER A 330 10.34 -6.06 16.13
CA SER A 330 10.09 -6.96 17.26
C SER A 330 10.77 -8.32 17.11
N LYS A 331 10.86 -8.85 15.89
CA LYS A 331 11.37 -10.20 15.62
C LYS A 331 12.66 -10.23 14.81
N GLY A 332 13.06 -9.10 14.25
CA GLY A 332 14.22 -8.97 13.38
C GLY A 332 13.90 -9.27 11.91
N SER A 333 14.66 -8.64 11.01
CA SER A 333 14.47 -8.78 9.56
C SER A 333 14.73 -10.18 9.00
N GLY A 334 15.43 -11.04 9.74
CA GLY A 334 15.57 -12.46 9.39
C GLY A 334 14.29 -13.25 9.62
N ALA A 335 13.40 -12.81 10.52
CA ALA A 335 12.19 -13.54 10.87
C ALA A 335 11.12 -13.50 9.77
N ILE A 336 11.16 -12.50 8.89
CA ILE A 336 10.20 -12.36 7.77
C ILE A 336 10.69 -13.03 6.48
N LYS A 337 11.87 -13.66 6.51
CA LYS A 337 12.50 -14.32 5.37
C LYS A 337 12.40 -15.82 5.51
N HIS A 338 11.31 -16.38 5.01
CA HIS A 338 11.07 -17.82 5.01
C HIS A 338 11.43 -18.40 3.65
N GLY A 339 12.65 -18.91 3.50
CA GLY A 339 13.03 -19.66 2.30
C GLY A 339 14.50 -19.95 2.18
#